data_AF-A0A7J7VGK2-F1
#
_entry.id   AF-A0A7J7VGK2-F1
#
_cell.length_a   1.000
_cell.length_b   1.000
_cell.length_c   1.000
_cell.angle_alpha   90.00
_cell.angle_beta   90.00
_cell.angle_gamma   90.00
#
_symmetry.space_group_name_H-M   'P 1'
#
loop_
_entity.id
_entity.type
_entity.pdbx_description
1 polymer ?
#
loop_
_entity_poly.entity_id
_entity_poly.type
_entity_poly.pdbx_seq_one_letter_code
_entity_poly.pdbx_strand_id
1 'polypeptide(L)'
;MATESAGDLASGSRRATAWKLSLCNDAESGAPSPTRLRVSGFNSVCQGTHILFREFSFVQATPHNRASFLRAFWRCFRTVGKNGDLLTMKEYHCLLQLLCPDFPLELTQKAARYVFWAPEANSALGGRAS
;
A
#
# COMPACT_ATOMS: atom_id res chain seq x y z
N MET A 1 58.87 16.11 34.94
CA MET A 1 58.81 15.44 33.63
C MET A 1 57.62 14.53 33.65
N ALA A 2 56.57 14.91 32.92
CA ALA A 2 55.33 14.16 32.81
C ALA A 2 55.40 13.28 31.56
N THR A 3 55.05 12.01 31.70
CA THR A 3 54.80 11.10 30.60
C THR A 3 53.38 10.56 30.77
N GLU A 4 52.50 10.88 29.80
CA GLU A 4 51.64 9.96 29.03
C GLU A 4 50.84 8.89 29.82
N SER A 5 49.58 8.52 29.54
CA SER A 5 48.52 8.96 28.63
C SER A 5 47.26 8.17 29.01
N ALA A 6 46.12 8.67 28.55
CA ALA A 6 44.72 8.35 28.85
C ALA A 6 44.24 6.89 28.64
N GLY A 7 43.08 6.58 29.24
CA GLY A 7 42.21 5.50 28.76
C GLY A 7 41.07 5.05 29.68
N ASP A 8 40.17 5.94 30.10
CA ASP A 8 38.94 5.58 30.82
C ASP A 8 37.96 4.79 29.93
N LEU A 9 37.60 3.59 30.40
CA LEU A 9 36.56 2.72 29.86
C LEU A 9 35.17 3.24 30.24
N ALA A 10 34.52 3.98 29.35
CA ALA A 10 33.08 4.27 29.43
C ALA A 10 32.32 3.55 28.32
N SER A 11 31.42 2.67 28.77
CA SER A 11 30.49 1.85 28.01
C SER A 11 29.76 2.60 26.88
N GLY A 12 29.95 2.13 25.65
CA GLY A 12 29.41 2.72 24.42
C GLY A 12 27.90 2.59 24.30
N SER A 13 27.19 3.64 24.69
CA SER A 13 25.83 3.94 24.24
C SER A 13 25.87 4.81 22.98
N ARG A 14 24.88 4.58 22.10
CA ARG A 14 24.57 5.23 20.81
C ARG A 14 24.99 4.43 19.57
N ARG A 15 24.29 3.32 19.33
CA ARG A 15 24.12 2.79 17.97
C ARG A 15 22.93 3.51 17.32
N ALA A 16 23.23 4.16 16.20
CA ALA A 16 22.44 5.16 15.50
C ALA A 16 20.99 4.74 15.19
N THR A 17 20.04 5.45 15.79
CA THR A 17 18.68 5.61 15.27
C THR A 17 18.73 6.57 14.09
N ALA A 18 18.84 6.06 12.87
CA ALA A 18 18.73 6.87 11.65
C ALA A 18 18.06 6.10 10.51
N TRP A 19 16.87 5.55 10.76
CA TRP A 19 15.97 5.13 9.68
C TRP A 19 14.93 6.22 9.42
N LYS A 20 15.40 7.47 9.29
CA LYS A 20 14.59 8.56 8.77
C LYS A 20 15.03 8.86 7.36
N LEU A 21 14.69 7.96 6.43
CA LEU A 21 14.63 8.28 5.01
C LEU A 21 13.43 9.21 4.79
N SER A 22 13.61 10.46 5.20
CA SER A 22 12.85 11.59 4.67
C SER A 22 13.73 12.17 3.56
N LEU A 23 13.50 11.75 2.32
CA LEU A 23 14.16 12.35 1.16
C LEU A 23 13.10 12.85 0.18
N CYS A 24 12.45 13.94 0.55
CA CYS A 24 11.86 14.86 -0.41
C CYS A 24 12.69 16.14 -0.35
N ASN A 25 13.51 16.36 -1.37
CA ASN A 25 13.77 17.68 -1.91
C ASN A 25 14.16 17.49 -3.37
N ASP A 26 13.28 17.99 -4.23
CA ASP A 26 13.42 18.00 -5.67
C ASP A 26 14.55 18.94 -6.08
N ALA A 27 15.43 18.47 -6.98
CA ALA A 27 16.29 19.31 -7.77
C ALA A 27 16.29 18.79 -9.20
N GLU A 28 15.87 19.68 -10.08
CA GLU A 28 15.73 19.59 -11.53
C GLU A 28 17.05 19.22 -12.21
N SER A 29 17.05 18.17 -13.04
CA SER A 29 18.10 17.88 -14.01
C SER A 29 17.53 16.97 -15.09
N GLY A 30 17.62 17.41 -16.34
CA GLY A 30 16.84 16.97 -17.51
C GLY A 30 16.97 15.52 -17.98
N ALA A 31 17.69 14.65 -17.26
CA ALA A 31 17.56 13.20 -17.43
C ALA A 31 17.91 12.50 -16.10
N PRO A 32 17.04 11.62 -15.57
CA PRO A 32 17.34 10.90 -14.34
C PRO A 32 18.50 9.93 -14.57
N SER A 33 19.55 10.05 -13.76
CA SER A 33 20.68 9.09 -13.79
C SER A 33 20.19 7.66 -13.50
N PRO A 34 20.91 6.61 -13.96
CA PRO A 34 20.53 5.21 -13.73
C PRO A 34 20.29 4.89 -12.24
N THR A 35 21.07 5.51 -11.35
CA THR A 35 20.91 5.39 -9.90
C THR A 35 19.61 6.04 -9.41
N ARG A 36 19.24 7.20 -9.97
CA ARG A 36 17.99 7.90 -9.64
C ARG A 36 16.76 7.12 -10.07
N LEU A 37 16.80 6.47 -11.24
CA LEU A 37 15.72 5.59 -11.72
C LEU A 37 15.51 4.38 -10.80
N ARG A 38 16.60 3.74 -10.36
CA ARG A 38 16.54 2.64 -9.39
C ARG A 38 15.90 3.08 -8.08
N VAL A 39 16.39 4.16 -7.49
CA VAL A 39 15.87 4.69 -6.22
C VAL A 39 14.39 5.07 -6.34
N SER A 40 13.99 5.71 -7.44
CA SER A 40 12.59 6.04 -7.72
C SER A 40 11.69 4.80 -7.86
N GLY A 41 12.18 3.75 -8.51
CA GLY A 41 11.49 2.47 -8.63
C GLY A 41 11.27 1.79 -7.28
N PHE A 42 12.33 1.68 -6.47
CA PHE A 42 12.23 1.13 -5.11
C PHE A 42 11.31 1.95 -4.22
N ASN A 43 11.37 3.28 -4.28
CA ASN A 43 10.45 4.14 -3.55
C ASN A 43 8.99 3.90 -3.95
N SER A 44 8.71 3.68 -5.23
CA SER A 44 7.34 3.33 -5.69
C SER A 44 6.89 1.97 -5.17
N VAL A 45 7.80 1.00 -5.06
CA VAL A 45 7.50 -0.33 -4.48
C VAL A 45 7.23 -0.24 -2.98
N CYS A 46 8.03 0.55 -2.25
CA CYS A 46 7.86 0.80 -0.82
C CYS A 46 6.56 1.56 -0.51
N GLN A 47 6.17 2.50 -1.38
CA GLN A 47 4.93 3.27 -1.25
C GLN A 47 3.70 2.50 -1.78
N GLY A 48 3.90 1.40 -2.50
CA GLY A 48 2.83 0.59 -3.10
C GLY A 48 2.16 1.25 -4.31
N THR A 49 2.79 2.24 -4.93
CA THR A 49 2.28 2.94 -6.13
C THR A 49 2.73 2.27 -7.43
N HIS A 50 3.70 1.35 -7.37
CA HIS A 50 4.24 0.64 -8.53
C HIS A 50 3.20 -0.22 -9.28
N ILE A 51 2.07 -0.53 -8.63
CA ILE A 51 0.97 -1.32 -9.18
C ILE A 51 -0.08 -0.51 -9.95
N LEU A 52 -0.03 0.82 -9.91
CA LEU A 52 -1.05 1.67 -10.51
C LEU A 52 -0.96 1.62 -12.04
N PHE A 53 -2.12 1.51 -12.69
CA PHE A 53 -2.28 1.45 -14.15
C PHE A 53 -1.46 0.33 -14.80
N ARG A 54 -1.34 -0.80 -14.10
CA ARG A 54 -0.69 -2.02 -14.60
C ARG A 54 -1.72 -3.05 -15.00
N GLU A 55 -1.28 -3.97 -15.84
CA GLU A 55 -2.06 -5.14 -16.25
C GLU A 55 -2.34 -6.06 -15.05
N PHE A 56 -3.45 -6.77 -15.11
CA PHE A 56 -3.91 -7.69 -14.09
C PHE A 56 -2.91 -8.83 -13.88
N SER A 57 -2.26 -9.29 -14.95
CA SER A 57 -1.17 -10.28 -14.89
C SER A 57 -0.04 -9.83 -13.96
N PHE A 58 0.32 -8.54 -13.99
CA PHE A 58 1.34 -7.97 -13.10
C PHE A 58 0.84 -7.86 -11.65
N VAL A 59 -0.41 -7.44 -11.47
CA VAL A 59 -1.05 -7.35 -10.15
C VAL A 59 -1.12 -8.73 -9.48
N GLN A 60 -1.46 -9.78 -10.23
CA GLN A 60 -1.58 -11.15 -9.72
C GLN A 60 -0.23 -11.82 -9.47
N ALA A 61 0.84 -11.40 -10.15
CA ALA A 61 2.14 -12.08 -10.17
C ALA A 61 2.74 -12.33 -8.78
N THR A 62 2.59 -11.40 -7.82
CA THR A 62 3.19 -11.54 -6.49
C THR A 62 2.20 -11.20 -5.37
N PRO A 63 2.36 -11.78 -4.17
CA PRO A 63 1.57 -11.40 -2.99
C PRO A 63 1.67 -9.91 -2.65
N HIS A 64 2.87 -9.31 -2.78
CA HIS A 64 3.10 -7.89 -2.51
C HIS A 64 2.31 -7.00 -3.47
N ASN A 65 2.26 -7.35 -4.75
CA ASN A 65 1.50 -6.59 -5.75
C ASN A 65 0.00 -6.64 -5.44
N ARG A 66 -0.54 -7.82 -5.11
CA ARG A 66 -1.94 -7.98 -4.73
C ARG A 66 -2.29 -7.15 -3.48
N ALA A 67 -1.45 -7.20 -2.45
CA ALA A 67 -1.65 -6.41 -1.23
C ALA A 67 -1.56 -4.90 -1.50
N SER A 68 -0.59 -4.47 -2.31
CA SER A 68 -0.43 -3.07 -2.71
C SER A 68 -1.64 -2.57 -3.49
N PHE A 69 -2.18 -3.38 -4.40
CA PHE A 69 -3.38 -3.06 -5.17
C PHE A 69 -4.61 -2.85 -4.29
N LEU A 70 -4.89 -3.78 -3.36
CA LEU A 70 -6.01 -3.64 -2.43
C LEU A 70 -5.87 -2.40 -1.54
N ARG A 71 -4.65 -2.11 -1.09
CA ARG A 71 -4.36 -0.92 -0.28
C ARG A 71 -4.57 0.38 -1.07
N ALA A 72 -4.17 0.40 -2.34
CA ALA A 72 -4.41 1.54 -3.23
C ALA A 72 -5.91 1.73 -3.50
N PHE A 73 -6.62 0.65 -3.83
CA PHE A 73 -8.07 0.66 -4.04
C PHE A 73 -8.81 1.20 -2.82
N TRP A 74 -8.51 0.67 -1.64
CA TRP A 74 -9.10 1.15 -0.39
C TRP A 74 -8.79 2.63 -0.16
N ARG A 75 -7.54 3.07 -0.39
CA ARG A 75 -7.16 4.47 -0.19
C ARG A 75 -7.90 5.42 -1.14
N CYS A 76 -8.05 5.06 -2.41
CA CYS A 76 -8.68 5.89 -3.43
C CYS A 76 -10.20 5.98 -3.27
N PHE A 77 -10.85 4.88 -2.87
CA PHE A 77 -12.32 4.79 -2.91
C PHE A 77 -12.97 4.59 -1.53
N ARG A 78 -12.23 4.74 -0.42
CA ARG A 78 -12.79 4.64 0.95
C ARG A 78 -14.01 5.51 1.20
N THR A 79 -14.11 6.63 0.49
CA THR A 79 -15.21 7.61 0.65
C THR A 79 -16.41 7.28 -0.23
N VAL A 80 -16.25 6.42 -1.23
CA VAL A 80 -17.35 6.03 -2.11
C VAL A 80 -18.30 5.10 -1.32
N GLY A 81 -19.59 5.41 -1.32
CA GLY A 81 -20.61 4.69 -0.54
C GLY A 81 -20.79 5.17 0.91
N LYS A 82 -20.02 6.17 1.39
CA LYS A 82 -20.23 6.75 2.73
C LYS A 82 -21.59 7.45 2.90
N ASN A 83 -22.21 7.84 1.79
CA ASN A 83 -23.50 8.54 1.78
C ASN A 83 -24.70 7.57 1.68
N GLY A 84 -24.48 6.25 1.79
CA GLY A 84 -25.54 5.25 1.66
C GLY A 84 -25.80 4.80 0.22
N ASP A 85 -25.09 5.35 -0.76
CA ASP A 85 -25.16 4.88 -2.15
C ASP A 85 -24.54 3.49 -2.27
N LEU A 86 -25.40 2.49 -2.46
CA LEU A 86 -24.97 1.13 -2.75
C LEU A 86 -24.51 1.07 -4.21
N LEU A 87 -23.20 1.02 -4.40
CA LEU A 87 -22.61 0.79 -5.72
C LEU A 87 -23.02 -0.57 -6.28
N THR A 88 -23.51 -0.56 -7.51
CA THR A 88 -23.74 -1.77 -8.28
C THR A 88 -22.41 -2.47 -8.59
N MET A 89 -22.50 -3.77 -8.88
CA MET A 89 -21.34 -4.59 -9.24
C MET A 89 -20.55 -4.04 -10.44
N LYS A 90 -21.25 -3.45 -11.43
CA LYS A 90 -20.61 -2.83 -12.60
C LYS A 90 -19.85 -1.56 -12.23
N GLU A 91 -20.39 -0.74 -11.34
CA GLU A 91 -19.70 0.48 -10.90
C GLU A 91 -18.45 0.14 -10.09
N TYR A 92 -18.51 -0.86 -9.20
CA TYR A 92 -17.33 -1.39 -8.52
C TYR A 92 -16.25 -1.88 -9.50
N HIS A 93 -16.66 -2.56 -10.56
CA HIS A 93 -15.75 -2.99 -11.61
C HIS A 93 -15.09 -1.81 -12.31
N CYS A 94 -15.86 -0.78 -12.69
CA CYS A 94 -15.32 0.43 -13.28
C CYS A 94 -14.30 1.13 -12.34
N LEU A 95 -14.55 1.16 -11.03
CA LEU A 95 -13.59 1.71 -10.05
C LEU A 95 -12.30 0.90 -9.98
N LEU A 96 -12.37 -0.43 -10.08
CA LEU A 96 -11.19 -1.29 -10.18
C LEU A 96 -10.41 -1.02 -11.47
N GLN A 97 -11.11 -0.77 -12.58
CA GLN A 97 -10.50 -0.45 -13.87
C GLN A 97 -9.73 0.87 -13.88
N LEU A 98 -10.10 1.83 -13.00
CA LEU A 98 -9.30 3.05 -12.81
C LEU A 98 -7.89 2.77 -12.29
N LEU A 99 -7.66 1.63 -11.64
CA LEU A 99 -6.34 1.23 -11.12
C LEU A 99 -5.68 0.13 -11.97
N CYS A 100 -6.48 -0.73 -12.61
CA CYS A 100 -6.04 -1.88 -13.40
C CYS A 100 -6.98 -2.04 -14.61
N PRO A 101 -6.63 -1.51 -15.80
CA PRO A 101 -7.58 -1.34 -16.92
C PRO A 101 -8.19 -2.65 -17.45
N ASP A 102 -7.47 -3.75 -17.30
CA ASP A 102 -7.82 -5.11 -17.73
C ASP A 102 -8.30 -6.00 -16.57
N PHE A 103 -8.71 -5.40 -15.44
CA PHE A 103 -9.22 -6.17 -14.30
C PHE A 103 -10.40 -7.06 -14.74
N PRO A 104 -10.44 -8.36 -14.40
CA PRO A 104 -11.49 -9.27 -14.88
C PRO A 104 -12.80 -9.11 -14.10
N LEU A 105 -13.91 -9.05 -14.83
CA LEU A 105 -15.25 -8.85 -14.27
C LEU A 105 -15.70 -10.02 -13.39
N GLU A 106 -15.31 -11.24 -13.78
CA GLU A 106 -15.63 -12.49 -13.09
C GLU A 106 -15.12 -12.50 -11.65
N LEU A 107 -13.96 -11.89 -11.40
CA LEU A 107 -13.41 -11.75 -10.06
C LEU A 107 -14.20 -10.75 -9.22
N THR A 108 -14.60 -9.63 -9.80
CA THR A 108 -15.51 -8.68 -9.14
C THR A 108 -16.83 -9.37 -8.78
N GLN A 109 -17.35 -10.21 -9.67
CA GLN A 109 -18.61 -10.94 -9.52
C GLN A 109 -18.51 -11.98 -8.40
N LYS A 110 -17.40 -12.72 -8.40
CA LYS A 110 -17.11 -13.71 -7.37
C LYS A 110 -16.94 -13.06 -6.00
N ALA A 111 -16.27 -11.91 -5.92
CA ALA A 111 -16.10 -11.17 -4.68
C ALA A 111 -17.42 -10.59 -4.16
N ALA A 112 -18.26 -10.05 -5.05
CA ALA A 112 -19.57 -9.51 -4.70
C ALA A 112 -20.46 -10.56 -4.02
N ARG A 113 -20.35 -11.85 -4.39
CA ARG A 113 -21.05 -12.92 -3.68
C ARG A 113 -20.67 -12.99 -2.21
N TYR A 114 -19.40 -12.82 -1.84
CA TYR A 114 -18.99 -12.84 -0.44
C TYR A 114 -19.35 -11.57 0.33
N VAL A 115 -19.41 -10.42 -0.35
CA VAL A 115 -19.69 -9.11 0.28
C VAL A 115 -21.21 -8.86 0.40
N PHE A 116 -21.98 -9.18 -0.64
CA PHE A 116 -23.42 -8.92 -0.74
C PHE A 116 -24.27 -10.09 -0.21
N TRP A 117 -23.81 -11.33 -0.35
CA TRP A 117 -24.47 -12.53 0.23
C TRP A 117 -23.96 -12.88 1.64
N ALA A 118 -23.37 -11.93 2.37
CA ALA A 118 -23.19 -12.03 3.81
C ALA A 118 -24.25 -11.22 4.61
N PRO A 119 -25.57 -11.30 4.35
CA PRO A 119 -26.56 -10.65 5.20
C PRO A 119 -26.75 -11.33 6.57
N GLU A 120 -26.08 -12.46 6.86
CA GLU A 120 -26.33 -13.25 8.08
C GLU A 120 -25.16 -13.34 9.08
N ALA A 121 -24.08 -12.57 8.90
CA ALA A 121 -22.99 -12.57 9.90
C ALA A 121 -23.16 -11.51 11.00
N ASN A 122 -24.09 -10.55 10.84
CA ASN A 122 -24.26 -9.43 11.78
C ASN A 122 -25.52 -9.54 12.65
N SER A 123 -26.39 -10.53 12.42
CA SER A 123 -27.55 -10.84 13.27
C SER A 123 -27.21 -11.82 14.41
N ALA A 124 -26.05 -12.50 14.36
CA ALA A 124 -25.67 -13.52 15.34
C ALA A 124 -24.96 -12.99 16.60
N LEU A 125 -24.63 -11.69 16.68
CA LEU A 125 -23.95 -11.10 17.85
C LEU A 125 -24.86 -10.21 18.72
N GLY A 126 -26.15 -10.09 18.39
CA GLY A 126 -27.12 -9.22 19.07
C GLY A 126 -28.07 -9.94 20.05
N GLY A 127 -27.71 -11.12 20.56
CA GLY A 127 -28.63 -11.97 21.33
C GLY A 127 -28.01 -12.62 22.56
N ARG A 128 -27.52 -11.82 23.50
CA ARG A 128 -27.32 -12.26 24.90
C ARG A 128 -27.41 -11.06 25.84
N ALA A 129 -28.64 -10.62 26.08
CA ALA A 129 -29.02 -9.95 27.32
C ALA A 129 -29.98 -10.88 28.05
N SER A 130 -29.49 -11.52 29.10
CA SER A 130 -30.27 -12.09 30.19
C SER A 130 -29.70 -11.53 31.47
#